data_AF-A0A1G3Q4P3-F1
#
_entry.id   AF-A0A1G3Q4P3-F1
#
_cell.length_a   1.000
_cell.length_b   1.000
_cell.length_c   1.000
_cell.angle_alpha   90.00
_cell.angle_beta   90.00
_cell.angle_gamma   90.00
#
_symmetry.space_group_name_H-M   'P 1'
#
loop_
_entity.id
_entity.type
_entity.pdbx_description
1 polymer ?
#
loop_
_entity_poly.entity_id
_entity_poly.type
_entity_poly.pdbx_seq_one_letter_code
_entity_poly.pdbx_strand_id
1 'polypeptide(L)'
;MSVKKLLMTAFLVLIGFGMLVAKLDSGYKSYEIKEKKDNTMYVIFRINIPYTVQYLKNLLDGFKKKLETAEKGKKKLQQKIDNYTVILAQLKNNKVKKVCVFGDFNGWKTFASDKPNLLKPGSANPDTWYTSLAVPFLVSGPGEKLRYKFVVDIGKKFTAADGTEQEFLYLEDPKNPQKSDDGFGGYNSEFISK
;
A
#
# COMPACT_ATOMS: atom_id res chain seq x y z
N MET A 1 -9.45 -51.56 -5.86
CA MET A 1 -9.75 -50.12 -5.67
C MET A 1 -9.11 -49.37 -6.83
N SER A 2 -9.91 -48.89 -7.79
CA SER A 2 -9.44 -48.48 -9.12
C SER A 2 -8.64 -47.16 -9.08
N VAL A 3 -7.50 -47.15 -9.77
CA VAL A 3 -6.58 -46.02 -10.01
C VAL A 3 -7.30 -44.75 -10.50
N LYS A 4 -8.51 -44.88 -11.06
CA LYS A 4 -9.36 -43.75 -11.48
C LYS A 4 -9.88 -42.87 -10.34
N LYS A 5 -9.95 -43.35 -9.09
CA LYS A 5 -10.39 -42.54 -7.94
C LYS A 5 -9.28 -41.71 -7.29
N LEU A 6 -8.00 -41.98 -7.59
CA LEU A 6 -6.88 -41.23 -7.00
C LEU A 6 -6.54 -39.95 -7.78
N LEU A 7 -6.89 -39.87 -9.07
CA LEU A 7 -6.61 -38.71 -9.92
C LEU A 7 -7.62 -37.57 -9.81
N MET A 8 -8.85 -37.84 -9.33
CA MET A 8 -9.86 -36.79 -9.13
C MET A 8 -9.65 -35.95 -7.88
N THR A 9 -8.92 -36.46 -6.88
CA THR A 9 -8.64 -35.70 -5.64
C THR A 9 -7.41 -34.80 -5.80
N ALA A 10 -6.51 -35.09 -6.74
CA ALA A 10 -5.35 -34.24 -7.02
C ALA A 10 -5.70 -33.00 -7.86
N PHE A 11 -6.81 -33.01 -8.60
CA PHE A 11 -7.19 -31.88 -9.46
C PHE A 11 -7.96 -30.77 -8.72
N LEU A 12 -8.56 -31.07 -7.57
CA LEU A 12 -9.29 -30.08 -6.77
C LEU A 12 -8.40 -29.26 -5.82
N VAL A 13 -7.17 -29.70 -5.57
CA VAL A 13 -6.22 -28.95 -4.71
C VAL A 13 -5.37 -27.95 -5.52
N LEU A 14 -5.21 -28.17 -6.83
CA LEU A 14 -4.39 -27.30 -7.69
C LEU A 14 -5.14 -26.10 -8.29
N ILE A 15 -6.48 -26.10 -8.29
CA ILE A 15 -7.27 -24.98 -8.84
C ILE A 15 -7.57 -23.91 -7.78
N GLY A 16 -7.49 -24.25 -6.49
CA GLY A 16 -7.86 -23.34 -5.39
C GLY A 16 -6.91 -22.17 -5.14
N PHE A 17 -5.63 -22.26 -5.56
CA PHE A 17 -4.64 -21.22 -5.27
C PHE A 17 -4.41 -20.22 -6.42
N GLY A 18 -4.70 -20.60 -7.67
CA GLY A 18 -4.45 -19.75 -8.84
C GLY A 18 -5.55 -18.71 -9.11
N MET A 19 -6.81 -19.00 -8.78
CA MET A 19 -7.94 -18.13 -9.13
C MET A 19 -8.21 -16.97 -8.16
N LEU A 20 -7.73 -17.06 -6.91
CA LEU A 20 -7.91 -15.98 -5.92
C LEU A 20 -6.99 -14.77 -6.18
N VAL A 21 -5.85 -14.98 -6.85
CA VAL A 21 -4.89 -13.90 -7.14
C VAL A 21 -5.36 -13.05 -8.34
N ALA A 22 -5.97 -13.66 -9.35
CA ALA A 22 -6.39 -12.98 -10.58
C ALA A 22 -7.64 -12.09 -10.41
N LYS A 23 -8.48 -12.32 -9.39
CA LYS A 23 -9.73 -11.56 -9.19
C LYS A 23 -9.59 -10.24 -8.42
N LEU A 24 -8.45 -9.99 -7.77
CA LEU A 24 -8.22 -8.76 -7.02
C LEU A 24 -7.79 -7.58 -7.92
N ASP A 25 -7.37 -7.84 -9.15
CA ASP A 25 -6.40 -6.96 -9.83
C ASP A 25 -6.99 -6.03 -10.91
N SER A 26 -8.08 -6.39 -11.61
CA SER A 26 -8.56 -5.65 -12.79
C SER A 26 -9.43 -4.41 -12.49
N GLY A 27 -10.04 -4.32 -11.30
CA GLY A 27 -10.94 -3.21 -10.92
C GLY A 27 -10.41 -2.29 -9.82
N TYR A 28 -9.27 -2.60 -9.23
CA TYR A 28 -8.73 -1.91 -8.06
C TYR A 28 -7.75 -0.77 -8.47
N LYS A 29 -8.02 0.44 -7.98
CA LYS A 29 -7.34 1.73 -8.25
C LYS A 29 -7.21 2.47 -6.94
N SER A 30 -6.06 2.60 -6.30
CA SER A 30 -6.06 3.15 -4.95
C SER A 30 -6.36 4.65 -4.86
N TYR A 31 -6.50 5.33 -6.00
CA TYR A 31 -7.07 6.67 -6.07
C TYR A 31 -7.96 6.86 -7.31
N GLU A 32 -8.85 7.84 -7.23
CA GLU A 32 -9.72 8.29 -8.31
C GLU A 32 -9.93 9.81 -8.21
N ILE A 33 -9.68 10.53 -9.29
CA ILE A 33 -10.02 11.96 -9.41
C ILE A 33 -11.51 12.04 -9.70
N LYS A 34 -12.30 12.59 -8.77
CA LYS A 34 -13.75 12.72 -8.90
C LYS A 34 -14.14 13.95 -9.71
N GLU A 35 -13.50 15.07 -9.41
CA GLU A 35 -13.75 16.33 -10.10
C GLU A 35 -12.53 17.25 -10.03
N LYS A 36 -12.55 18.26 -10.89
CA LYS A 36 -11.63 19.39 -10.84
C LYS A 36 -12.49 20.65 -10.87
N LYS A 37 -12.26 21.54 -9.90
CA LYS A 37 -12.96 22.82 -9.81
C LYS A 37 -11.92 23.89 -9.51
N ASP A 38 -11.85 24.89 -10.38
CA ASP A 38 -10.84 25.94 -10.32
C ASP A 38 -9.42 25.35 -10.24
N ASN A 39 -8.64 25.75 -9.24
CA ASN A 39 -7.30 25.24 -8.96
C ASN A 39 -7.31 24.05 -7.98
N THR A 40 -8.44 23.35 -7.80
CA THR A 40 -8.57 22.24 -6.84
C THR A 40 -8.95 20.94 -7.53
N MET A 41 -8.20 19.87 -7.24
CA MET A 41 -8.52 18.49 -7.63
C MET A 41 -9.08 17.71 -6.43
N TYR A 42 -10.23 17.07 -6.60
CA TYR A 42 -10.88 16.32 -5.55
C TYR A 42 -10.68 14.81 -5.77
N VAL A 43 -9.97 14.17 -4.86
CA VAL A 43 -9.46 12.80 -5.02
C VAL A 43 -10.03 11.88 -3.95
N ILE A 44 -10.60 10.75 -4.37
CA ILE A 44 -10.97 9.67 -3.46
C ILE A 44 -9.82 8.68 -3.41
N PHE A 45 -9.43 8.25 -2.21
CA PHE A 45 -8.44 7.21 -2.00
C PHE A 45 -9.10 5.92 -1.51
N ARG A 46 -8.51 4.78 -1.88
CA ARG A 46 -8.83 3.47 -1.32
C ARG A 46 -7.57 2.64 -1.07
N ILE A 47 -7.55 1.86 0.00
CA ILE A 47 -6.51 0.86 0.27
C ILE A 47 -7.15 -0.47 0.65
N ASN A 48 -6.76 -1.56 -0.02
CA ASN A 48 -7.14 -2.92 0.37
C ASN A 48 -6.00 -3.60 1.13
N ILE A 49 -6.25 -3.99 2.38
CA ILE A 49 -5.18 -4.48 3.28
C ILE A 49 -4.62 -5.85 2.83
N PRO A 50 -5.42 -6.88 2.52
CA PRO A 50 -4.92 -8.14 1.96
C PRO A 50 -4.11 -7.96 0.66
N TYR A 51 -4.58 -7.09 -0.23
CA TYR A 51 -3.85 -6.76 -1.46
C TYR A 51 -2.51 -6.10 -1.16
N THR A 52 -2.48 -5.18 -0.21
CA THR A 52 -1.24 -4.51 0.24
C THR A 52 -0.25 -5.52 0.83
N VAL A 53 -0.72 -6.48 1.63
CA VAL A 53 0.11 -7.58 2.13
C VAL A 53 0.71 -8.40 0.98
N GLN A 54 -0.09 -8.74 -0.03
CA GLN A 54 0.42 -9.49 -1.19
C GLN A 54 1.44 -8.69 -2.01
N TYR A 55 1.18 -7.39 -2.21
CA TYR A 55 2.10 -6.49 -2.88
C TYR A 55 3.46 -6.43 -2.17
N LEU A 56 3.46 -6.23 -0.84
CA LEU A 56 4.69 -6.16 -0.05
C LEU A 56 5.50 -7.46 -0.12
N LYS A 57 4.83 -8.63 -0.14
CA LYS A 57 5.51 -9.93 -0.37
C LYS A 57 6.19 -9.96 -1.74
N ASN A 58 5.47 -9.62 -2.80
CA ASN A 58 6.01 -9.63 -4.16
C ASN A 58 7.19 -8.65 -4.31
N LEU A 59 7.09 -7.47 -3.68
CA LEU A 59 8.14 -6.47 -3.66
C LEU A 59 9.40 -6.99 -2.95
N LEU A 60 9.24 -7.61 -1.78
CA LEU A 60 10.34 -8.22 -1.02
C LEU A 60 11.02 -9.34 -1.81
N ASP A 61 10.24 -10.23 -2.42
CA ASP A 61 10.79 -11.31 -3.26
C ASP A 61 11.58 -10.73 -4.44
N GLY A 62 11.07 -9.67 -5.07
CA GLY A 62 11.76 -8.94 -6.11
C GLY A 62 13.06 -8.30 -5.64
N PHE A 63 13.09 -7.70 -4.44
CA PHE A 63 14.30 -7.13 -3.86
C PHE A 63 15.34 -8.19 -3.49
N LYS A 64 14.93 -9.33 -2.92
CA LYS A 64 15.83 -10.44 -2.59
C LYS A 64 16.49 -11.01 -3.84
N LYS A 65 15.71 -11.27 -4.90
CA LYS A 65 16.25 -11.70 -6.20
C LYS A 65 17.23 -10.69 -6.81
N LYS A 66 16.92 -9.39 -6.71
CA LYS A 66 17.83 -8.33 -7.15
C LYS A 66 19.12 -8.29 -6.33
N LEU A 67 19.08 -8.63 -5.04
CA LEU A 67 20.24 -8.61 -4.15
C LEU A 67 21.25 -9.69 -4.53
N GLU A 68 20.77 -10.86 -4.94
CA GLU A 68 21.59 -11.99 -5.39
C GLU A 68 22.50 -11.60 -6.57
N THR A 69 22.02 -10.74 -7.47
CA THR A 69 22.72 -10.36 -8.71
C THR A 69 23.28 -8.93 -8.68
N ALA A 70 23.07 -8.17 -7.61
CA ALA A 70 23.49 -6.77 -7.56
C ALA A 70 25.02 -6.63 -7.45
N GLU A 71 25.66 -5.97 -8.41
CA GLU A 71 27.09 -5.62 -8.30
C GLU A 71 27.33 -4.35 -7.47
N LYS A 72 26.36 -3.42 -7.48
CA LYS A 72 26.41 -2.14 -6.76
C LYS A 72 25.12 -1.93 -5.96
N GLY A 73 25.21 -1.11 -4.91
CA GLY A 73 24.02 -0.71 -4.13
C GLY A 73 23.46 -1.77 -3.18
N LYS A 74 24.18 -2.88 -2.93
CA LYS A 74 23.76 -3.96 -2.03
C LYS A 74 23.29 -3.46 -0.67
N LYS A 75 24.02 -2.54 -0.03
CA LYS A 75 23.65 -1.96 1.28
C LYS A 75 22.28 -1.27 1.25
N LYS A 76 22.02 -0.44 0.23
CA LYS A 76 20.73 0.24 0.07
C LYS A 76 19.60 -0.75 -0.20
N LEU A 77 19.87 -1.79 -0.97
CA LEU A 77 18.88 -2.83 -1.26
C LEU A 77 18.58 -3.70 -0.03
N GLN A 78 19.60 -4.05 0.75
CA GLN A 78 19.43 -4.75 2.03
C GLN A 78 18.58 -3.92 2.99
N GLN A 79 18.87 -2.63 3.13
CA GLN A 79 18.07 -1.72 3.96
C GLN A 79 16.59 -1.71 3.54
N LYS A 80 16.30 -1.72 2.23
CA LYS A 80 14.92 -1.87 1.73
C LYS A 80 14.32 -3.21 2.14
N ILE A 81 15.05 -4.32 1.98
CA ILE A 81 14.57 -5.64 2.40
C ILE A 81 14.24 -5.66 3.89
N ASP A 82 15.10 -5.09 4.73
CA ASP A 82 14.91 -5.06 6.18
C ASP A 82 13.67 -4.22 6.56
N ASN A 83 13.58 -3.00 6.02
CA ASN A 83 12.44 -2.10 6.21
C ASN A 83 11.10 -2.78 5.85
N TYR A 84 11.01 -3.32 4.62
CA TYR A 84 9.78 -3.94 4.14
C TYR A 84 9.46 -5.26 4.84
N THR A 85 10.46 -5.98 5.35
CA THR A 85 10.26 -7.21 6.13
C THR A 85 9.56 -6.90 7.44
N VAL A 86 10.01 -5.86 8.16
CA VAL A 86 9.36 -5.40 9.40
C VAL A 86 7.93 -4.94 9.11
N ILE A 87 7.73 -4.11 8.09
CA ILE A 87 6.40 -3.61 7.70
C ILE A 87 5.45 -4.77 7.38
N LEU A 88 5.89 -5.74 6.57
CA LEU A 88 5.09 -6.91 6.23
C LEU A 88 4.72 -7.74 7.47
N ALA A 89 5.69 -7.97 8.37
CA ALA A 89 5.43 -8.70 9.61
C ALA A 89 4.39 -7.99 10.48
N GLN A 90 4.53 -6.67 10.63
CA GLN A 90 3.57 -5.87 11.41
C GLN A 90 2.18 -5.87 10.78
N LEU A 91 2.08 -5.74 9.46
CA LEU A 91 0.77 -5.73 8.78
C LEU A 91 0.08 -7.10 8.81
N LYS A 92 0.84 -8.20 8.75
CA LYS A 92 0.29 -9.57 8.80
C LYS A 92 -0.14 -10.01 10.19
N ASN A 93 0.62 -9.62 11.21
CA ASN A 93 0.49 -10.19 12.55
C ASN A 93 -0.39 -9.33 13.48
N ASN A 94 -0.91 -8.21 12.99
CA ASN A 94 -1.70 -7.29 13.80
C ASN A 94 -3.00 -6.89 13.09
N LYS A 95 -4.02 -6.58 13.89
CA LYS A 95 -5.30 -6.08 13.38
C LYS A 95 -5.17 -4.57 13.10
N VAL A 96 -5.44 -4.17 11.86
CA VAL A 96 -5.56 -2.76 11.48
C VAL A 96 -6.70 -2.10 12.27
N LYS A 97 -6.39 -0.96 12.91
CA LYS A 97 -7.32 -0.19 13.75
C LYS A 97 -7.84 1.04 13.03
N LYS A 98 -6.93 1.78 12.40
CA LYS A 98 -7.23 2.99 11.63
C LYS A 98 -6.33 3.06 10.42
N VAL A 99 -6.83 3.71 9.39
CA VAL A 99 -6.06 4.06 8.20
C VAL A 99 -6.29 5.54 7.92
N CYS A 100 -5.25 6.28 7.58
CA CYS A 100 -5.38 7.62 7.03
C CYS A 100 -4.53 7.77 5.76
N VAL A 101 -4.87 8.77 4.96
CA VAL A 101 -4.05 9.22 3.82
C VAL A 101 -3.49 10.60 4.13
N PHE A 102 -2.27 10.85 3.71
CA PHE A 102 -1.60 12.14 3.88
C PHE A 102 -0.74 12.41 2.65
N GLY A 103 -0.39 13.67 2.43
CA GLY A 103 0.30 14.07 1.23
C GLY A 103 0.40 15.58 1.11
N ASP A 104 0.64 16.06 -0.11
CA ASP A 104 0.83 17.48 -0.38
C ASP A 104 -0.41 18.32 0.02
N PHE A 105 -1.61 17.75 -0.12
CA PHE A 105 -2.90 18.35 0.24
C PHE A 105 -3.08 18.69 1.72
N ASN A 106 -2.33 18.06 2.64
CA ASN A 106 -2.44 18.32 4.07
C ASN A 106 -1.09 18.62 4.73
N GLY A 107 -0.07 18.97 3.93
CA GLY A 107 1.27 19.26 4.42
C GLY A 107 1.88 18.08 5.17
N TRP A 108 1.59 16.85 4.76
CA TRP A 108 2.12 15.62 5.34
C TRP A 108 1.74 15.37 6.82
N LYS A 109 0.62 15.95 7.28
CA LYS A 109 0.09 15.76 8.63
C LYS A 109 -0.62 14.39 8.76
N THR A 110 -0.22 13.57 9.74
CA THR A 110 -0.71 12.18 9.93
C THR A 110 -1.81 12.12 11.02
N PHE A 111 -1.91 11.00 11.76
CA PHE A 111 -2.78 10.85 12.94
C PHE A 111 -2.48 11.84 14.08
N ALA A 112 -1.30 12.44 14.10
CA ALA A 112 -0.94 13.47 15.06
C ALA A 112 -1.60 14.84 14.79
N SER A 113 -2.41 14.95 13.74
CA SER A 113 -3.15 16.18 13.42
C SER A 113 -4.55 16.17 14.01
N ASP A 114 -5.09 17.38 14.26
CA ASP A 114 -6.46 17.55 14.78
C ASP A 114 -7.54 17.01 13.83
N LYS A 115 -7.23 16.90 12.52
CA LYS A 115 -8.14 16.44 11.47
C LYS A 115 -7.43 15.50 10.49
N PRO A 116 -7.14 14.25 10.89
CA PRO A 116 -6.53 13.28 9.99
C PRO A 116 -7.54 12.88 8.91
N ASN A 117 -7.07 12.69 7.67
CA ASN A 117 -7.91 12.19 6.58
C ASN A 117 -8.12 10.68 6.74
N LEU A 118 -8.95 10.32 7.72
CA LEU A 118 -9.27 8.94 8.07
C LEU A 118 -10.05 8.28 6.93
N LEU A 119 -9.65 7.05 6.61
CA LEU A 119 -10.40 6.17 5.74
C LEU A 119 -11.37 5.35 6.60
N LYS A 120 -12.49 4.95 6.00
CA LYS A 120 -13.48 4.05 6.60
C LYS A 120 -13.44 2.69 5.91
N PRO A 121 -13.59 1.58 6.64
CA PRO A 121 -13.75 0.27 6.02
C PRO A 121 -15.05 0.25 5.22
N GLY A 122 -15.04 -0.46 4.10
CA GLY A 122 -16.22 -0.58 3.26
C GLY A 122 -17.27 -1.52 3.83
N SER A 123 -18.53 -1.13 3.64
CA SER A 123 -19.69 -1.91 4.09
C SER A 123 -19.76 -3.26 3.39
N ALA A 124 -19.50 -3.30 2.07
CA ALA A 124 -19.50 -4.52 1.29
C ALA A 124 -18.18 -5.32 1.39
N ASN A 125 -17.07 -4.65 1.74
CA ASN A 125 -15.77 -5.27 1.91
C ASN A 125 -14.96 -4.54 2.99
N PRO A 126 -14.95 -5.05 4.23
CA PRO A 126 -14.26 -4.41 5.35
C PRO A 126 -12.73 -4.41 5.22
N ASP A 127 -12.17 -5.22 4.30
CA ASP A 127 -10.75 -5.23 3.98
C ASP A 127 -10.32 -4.04 3.11
N THR A 128 -11.29 -3.35 2.51
CA THR A 128 -11.05 -2.17 1.67
C THR A 128 -11.47 -0.92 2.42
N TRP A 129 -10.52 -0.01 2.60
CA TRP A 129 -10.70 1.26 3.28
C TRP A 129 -10.78 2.37 2.24
N TYR A 130 -11.62 3.38 2.43
CA TYR A 130 -11.71 4.52 1.51
C TYR A 130 -11.98 5.85 2.23
N THR A 131 -11.62 6.96 1.59
CA THR A 131 -11.97 8.30 2.08
C THR A 131 -13.46 8.54 1.89
N SER A 132 -14.18 8.88 2.97
CA SER A 132 -15.64 9.11 2.88
C SER A 132 -16.01 10.37 2.09
N LEU A 133 -15.08 11.32 1.99
CA LEU A 133 -15.20 12.53 1.18
C LEU A 133 -13.97 12.64 0.28
N ALA A 134 -14.12 13.35 -0.82
CA ALA A 134 -12.99 13.62 -1.70
C ALA A 134 -12.01 14.58 -1.02
N VAL A 135 -10.73 14.27 -1.13
CA VAL A 135 -9.62 15.01 -0.55
C VAL A 135 -9.22 16.12 -1.53
N PRO A 136 -9.18 17.39 -1.11
CA PRO A 136 -8.86 18.50 -1.99
C PRO A 136 -7.34 18.70 -2.11
N PHE A 137 -6.81 18.58 -3.32
CA PHE A 137 -5.46 19.01 -3.66
C PHE A 137 -5.54 20.39 -4.30
N LEU A 138 -4.87 21.37 -3.70
CA LEU A 138 -4.57 22.62 -4.39
C LEU A 138 -3.51 22.36 -5.45
N VAL A 139 -3.77 22.87 -6.65
CA VAL A 139 -2.93 22.66 -7.83
C VAL A 139 -2.49 24.02 -8.36
N SER A 140 -1.18 24.23 -8.40
CA SER A 140 -0.51 25.42 -8.89
C SER A 140 -0.53 25.51 -10.42
N GLY A 141 -0.62 24.38 -11.11
CA GLY A 141 -0.78 24.32 -12.56
C GLY A 141 -0.82 22.90 -13.12
N PRO A 142 -1.08 22.75 -14.44
CA PRO A 142 -1.03 21.47 -15.11
C PRO A 142 0.37 20.86 -15.03
N GLY A 143 0.46 19.56 -14.78
CA GLY A 143 1.73 18.85 -14.71
C GLY A 143 2.37 18.78 -13.32
N GLU A 144 1.78 19.43 -12.32
CA GLU A 144 2.24 19.35 -10.94
C GLU A 144 2.16 17.92 -10.41
N LYS A 145 3.21 17.51 -9.71
CA LYS A 145 3.27 16.21 -9.05
C LYS A 145 2.59 16.30 -7.69
N LEU A 146 1.51 15.54 -7.54
CA LEU A 146 0.75 15.44 -6.31
C LEU A 146 1.08 14.12 -5.63
N ARG A 147 1.64 14.19 -4.43
CA ARG A 147 2.12 13.03 -3.69
C ARG A 147 1.21 12.70 -2.52
N TYR A 148 1.14 11.41 -2.21
CA TYR A 148 0.42 10.88 -1.07
C TYR A 148 1.01 9.57 -0.56
N LYS A 149 0.58 9.16 0.64
CA LYS A 149 0.94 7.91 1.28
C LYS A 149 -0.15 7.50 2.27
N PHE A 150 -0.25 6.21 2.56
CA PHE A 150 -1.15 5.69 3.59
C PHE A 150 -0.41 5.52 4.91
N VAL A 151 -1.07 5.85 6.02
CA VAL A 151 -0.62 5.50 7.37
C VAL A 151 -1.58 4.50 7.96
N VAL A 152 -1.04 3.40 8.48
CA VAL A 152 -1.81 2.33 9.10
C VAL A 152 -1.46 2.22 10.57
N ASP A 153 -2.47 2.37 11.42
CA ASP A 153 -2.39 2.14 12.86
C ASP A 153 -2.74 0.67 13.15
N ILE A 154 -1.79 -0.05 13.73
CA ILE A 154 -1.94 -1.46 14.15
C ILE A 154 -2.26 -1.61 15.65
N GLY A 155 -2.42 -0.50 16.37
CA GLY A 155 -2.80 -0.43 17.77
C GLY A 155 -1.68 -0.70 18.77
N LYS A 156 -0.42 -0.68 18.32
CA LYS A 156 0.75 -0.88 19.19
C LYS A 156 2.01 -0.26 18.58
N LYS A 157 2.97 0.03 19.45
CA LYS A 157 4.32 0.41 19.04
C LYS A 157 5.13 -0.80 18.56
N PHE A 158 6.11 -0.56 17.70
CA PHE A 158 7.05 -1.57 17.23
C PHE A 158 8.42 -0.94 16.95
N THR A 159 9.47 -1.76 16.93
CA THR A 159 10.80 -1.34 16.53
C THR A 159 10.96 -1.49 15.02
N ALA A 160 11.26 -0.38 14.33
CA ALA A 160 11.58 -0.38 12.92
C ALA A 160 12.95 -1.00 12.63
N ALA A 161 13.26 -1.25 11.37
CA ALA A 161 14.51 -1.92 10.98
C ALA A 161 15.78 -1.09 11.33
N ASP A 162 15.66 0.23 11.47
CA ASP A 162 16.74 1.11 11.92
C ASP A 162 16.87 1.21 13.45
N GLY A 163 16.07 0.45 14.20
CA GLY A 163 16.05 0.44 15.66
C GLY A 163 15.15 1.52 16.29
N THR A 164 14.52 2.38 15.50
CA THR A 164 13.62 3.42 16.02
C THR A 164 12.27 2.84 16.46
N GLU A 165 11.69 3.38 17.53
CA GLU A 165 10.32 3.06 17.91
C GLU A 165 9.34 3.80 17.00
N GLN A 166 8.38 3.06 16.44
CA GLN A 166 7.33 3.61 15.59
C GLN A 166 5.95 3.16 16.08
N GLU A 167 4.96 4.03 15.88
CA GLU A 167 3.56 3.75 16.22
C GLU A 167 2.73 3.35 15.00
N PHE A 168 3.23 3.65 13.81
CA PHE A 168 2.47 3.55 12.57
C PHE A 168 3.27 2.93 11.43
N LEU A 169 2.57 2.28 10.51
CA LEU A 169 3.14 1.80 9.25
C LEU A 169 2.88 2.83 8.15
N TYR A 170 3.93 3.18 7.41
CA TYR A 170 3.85 4.08 6.27
C TYR A 170 3.89 3.28 4.98
N LEU A 171 2.79 3.26 4.24
CA LEU A 171 2.59 2.40 3.08
C LEU A 171 2.40 3.24 1.82
N GLU A 172 3.22 2.98 0.82
CA GLU A 172 2.94 3.42 -0.55
C GLU A 172 1.70 2.71 -1.09
N ASP A 173 1.06 3.31 -2.10
CA ASP A 173 -0.01 2.67 -2.85
C ASP A 173 0.53 1.47 -3.66
N PRO A 174 0.09 0.24 -3.38
CA PRO A 174 0.46 -0.95 -4.16
C PRO A 174 0.24 -0.87 -5.68
N LYS A 175 -0.77 -0.11 -6.13
CA LYS A 175 -1.20 -0.04 -7.53
C LYS A 175 -0.63 1.12 -8.31
N ASN A 176 -0.12 2.15 -7.64
CA ASN A 176 0.38 3.32 -8.33
C ASN A 176 1.84 3.09 -8.76
N PRO A 177 2.13 2.96 -10.08
CA PRO A 177 3.49 2.75 -10.54
C PRO A 177 4.36 4.00 -10.42
N GLN A 178 3.75 5.18 -10.30
CA GLN A 178 4.47 6.43 -10.15
C GLN A 178 4.82 6.64 -8.67
N LYS A 179 6.13 6.67 -8.41
CA LYS A 179 6.72 6.74 -7.09
C LYS A 179 7.80 7.81 -7.05
N SER A 180 7.87 8.52 -5.93
CA SER A 180 9.02 9.38 -5.59
C SER A 180 9.69 8.85 -4.32
N ASP A 181 11.02 8.88 -4.26
CA ASP A 181 11.75 8.55 -3.03
C ASP A 181 11.27 9.45 -1.87
N ASP A 182 11.10 8.89 -0.68
CA ASP A 182 10.63 9.63 0.50
C ASP A 182 11.76 10.14 1.39
N GLY A 183 13.02 9.78 1.11
CA GLY A 183 14.19 10.10 1.94
C GLY A 183 14.37 9.21 3.18
N PHE A 184 13.44 8.29 3.44
CA PHE A 184 13.39 7.40 4.61
C PHE A 184 13.46 5.91 4.23
N GLY A 185 13.90 5.62 3.01
CA GLY A 185 14.07 4.25 2.51
C GLY A 185 12.79 3.60 1.98
N GLY A 186 11.72 4.39 1.79
CA GLY A 186 10.49 4.00 1.11
C GLY A 186 10.18 4.93 -0.06
N TYR A 187 8.91 4.98 -0.43
CA TYR A 187 8.42 5.87 -1.49
C TYR A 187 7.10 6.54 -1.10
N ASN A 188 6.88 7.72 -1.67
CA ASN A 188 5.56 8.31 -1.80
C ASN A 188 4.95 7.87 -3.12
N SER A 189 3.61 7.78 -3.15
CA SER A 189 2.87 7.56 -4.39
C SER A 189 2.56 8.91 -5.02
N GLU A 190 2.75 9.03 -6.33
CA GLU A 190 2.56 10.32 -7.02
C GLU A 190 1.60 10.20 -8.19
N PHE A 191 0.90 11.27 -8.53
CA PHE A 191 0.17 11.39 -9.78
C PHE A 191 0.28 12.83 -10.29
N ILE A 192 0.07 13.00 -11.59
CA ILE A 192 0.19 14.30 -12.24
C ILE A 192 -1.18 14.99 -12.29
N SER A 193 -1.22 16.29 -12.00
CA SER A 193 -2.36 17.17 -12.30
C SER A 193 -2.51 17.35 -13.82
N LYS A 194 -3.03 16.32 -14.49
CA LYS A 194 -3.59 16.48 -15.83
C LYS A 194 -4.97 17.10 -15.73
#